data_AF-A0A8S2U2L7-F1
#
_entry.id   AF-A0A8S2U2L7-F1
#
_cell.length_a   1.000
_cell.length_b   1.000
_cell.length_c   1.000
_cell.angle_alpha   90.00
_cell.angle_beta   90.00
_cell.angle_gamma   90.00
#
_symmetry.space_group_name_H-M   'P 1'
#
loop_
_entity.id
_entity.type
_entity.pdbx_description
1 polymer ?
#
loop_
_entity_poly.entity_id
_entity_poly.type
_entity_poly.pdbx_seq_one_letter_code
_entity_poly.pdbx_strand_id
1 'polypeptide(L)'
;MSIFVVCTTLATVYAVTSYVFLRKPQWIHRIRRPAFIARNIGHRGGAGESIENSLLAFDKGLENGLEMLELDCHLTKDSQAVVHHDFTLNRTTGQFGFIRDVEYDKLPSINSNLQLYYDS
;
A
#
# COMPACT_ATOMS: atom_id res chain seq x y z
N MET A 1 24.59 43.65 14.82
CA MET A 1 23.85 42.53 15.44
C MET A 1 24.71 41.28 15.33
N SER A 2 25.02 40.60 16.43
CA SER A 2 25.98 39.47 16.42
C SER A 2 25.42 38.25 15.68
N ILE A 3 26.27 37.55 14.92
CA ILE A 3 25.93 36.29 14.23
C ILE A 3 25.29 35.28 15.20
N PHE A 4 25.73 35.25 16.46
CA PHE A 4 25.16 34.39 17.49
C PHE A 4 23.68 34.67 17.78
N VAL A 5 23.27 35.95 17.76
CA VAL A 5 21.88 36.35 17.95
C VAL A 5 21.01 35.92 16.77
N VAL A 6 21.57 36.00 15.54
CA VAL A 6 20.88 35.53 14.34
C VAL A 6 20.69 34.01 14.36
N CYS A 7 21.73 33.25 14.73
CA CYS A 7 21.64 31.79 14.78
C CYS A 7 20.65 31.29 15.84
N THR A 8 20.66 31.90 17.02
CA THR A 8 19.75 31.51 18.12
C THR A 8 18.29 31.85 17.79
N THR A 9 18.03 33.00 17.15
CA THR A 9 16.68 33.37 16.70
C THR A 9 16.14 32.48 15.59
N LEU A 10 16.97 32.11 14.61
CA LEU A 10 16.55 31.16 13.57
C LEU A 10 16.24 29.77 14.15
N ALA A 11 17.06 29.29 15.08
CA ALA A 11 16.85 27.99 15.73
C ALA A 11 15.55 27.97 16.56
N THR A 12 15.25 29.04 17.31
CA THR A 12 14.02 29.13 18.09
C THR A 12 12.79 29.24 17.20
N VAL A 13 12.83 30.03 16.12
CA VAL A 13 11.74 30.12 15.14
C VAL A 13 11.48 28.75 14.50
N TYR A 14 12.53 28.05 14.06
CA TYR A 14 12.39 26.71 13.49
C TYR A 14 11.79 25.72 14.49
N ALA A 15 12.26 25.71 15.74
CA ALA A 15 11.76 24.80 16.77
C ALA A 15 10.29 25.07 17.11
N VAL A 16 9.91 26.35 17.28
CA VAL A 16 8.53 26.76 17.59
C VAL A 16 7.60 26.45 16.43
N THR A 17 7.96 26.82 15.20
CA THR A 17 7.13 26.55 14.01
C THR A 17 6.97 25.05 13.78
N SER A 18 8.05 24.27 13.90
CA SER A 18 8.01 22.80 13.82
C SER A 18 7.09 22.20 14.88
N TYR A 19 7.17 22.67 16.13
CA TYR A 19 6.30 22.20 17.22
C TYR A 19 4.82 22.52 16.94
N VAL A 20 4.52 23.73 16.45
CA VAL A 20 3.17 24.14 16.08
C VAL A 20 2.62 23.26 14.96
N PHE A 21 3.39 23.04 13.89
CA PHE A 21 2.94 22.23 12.77
C PHE A 21 2.85 20.73 13.09
N LEU A 22 3.69 20.22 13.99
CA LEU A 22 3.57 18.86 14.50
C LEU A 22 2.29 18.67 15.33
N ARG A 23 1.90 19.69 16.12
CA ARG A 23 0.67 19.68 16.93
C ARG A 23 -0.60 20.00 16.13
N LYS A 24 -0.46 20.74 15.03
CA LYS A 24 -1.55 21.21 14.16
C LYS A 24 -1.25 20.91 12.68
N PRO A 25 -1.07 19.64 12.30
CA PRO A 25 -0.74 19.27 10.92
C PRO A 25 -1.78 19.74 9.91
N GLN A 26 -3.03 19.96 10.34
CA GLN A 26 -4.10 20.48 9.49
C GLN A 26 -3.89 21.91 8.96
N TRP A 27 -2.91 22.67 9.49
CA TRP A 27 -2.58 24.02 8.99
C TRP A 27 -1.75 23.97 7.69
N ILE A 28 -0.99 22.90 7.48
CA ILE A 28 -0.22 22.66 6.25
C ILE A 28 -0.98 21.71 5.34
N HIS A 29 -1.50 20.62 5.92
CA HIS A 29 -2.14 19.58 5.16
C HIS A 29 -3.64 19.85 5.08
N ARG A 30 -4.11 20.24 3.89
CA ARG A 30 -5.53 20.23 3.59
C ARG A 30 -6.02 18.79 3.64
N ILE A 31 -6.82 18.45 4.65
CA ILE A 31 -7.48 17.15 4.73
C ILE A 31 -8.32 16.99 3.46
N ARG A 32 -7.93 16.06 2.59
CA ARG A 32 -8.73 15.71 1.42
C ARG A 32 -9.94 14.95 1.91
N ARG A 33 -11.14 15.52 1.73
CA ARG A 33 -12.37 14.74 1.88
C ARG A 33 -12.46 13.82 0.68
N PRO A 34 -12.62 12.50 0.88
CA PRO A 34 -12.72 11.58 -0.24
C PRO A 34 -14.00 11.89 -1.01
N ALA A 35 -13.96 11.78 -2.34
CA ALA A 35 -15.13 11.96 -3.20
C ALA A 35 -16.19 10.86 -2.97
N PHE A 36 -15.76 9.73 -2.42
CA PHE A 36 -16.56 8.54 -2.19
C PHE A 36 -16.16 7.90 -0.86
N ILE A 37 -17.14 7.43 -0.08
CA ILE A 37 -16.91 6.66 1.15
C ILE A 37 -17.43 5.26 0.89
N ALA A 38 -16.51 4.31 0.70
CA ALA A 38 -16.85 2.91 0.57
C ALA A 38 -17.30 2.34 1.93
N ARG A 39 -18.44 1.65 1.96
CA ARG A 39 -18.93 0.91 3.12
C ARG A 39 -18.39 -0.51 3.15
N ASN A 40 -18.20 -1.10 1.97
CA ASN A 40 -17.73 -2.47 1.80
C ASN A 40 -16.46 -2.47 0.94
N ILE A 41 -15.34 -2.78 1.57
CA ILE A 41 -14.02 -2.84 0.92
C ILE A 41 -13.57 -4.30 0.91
N GLY A 42 -13.28 -4.84 -0.27
CA GLY A 42 -12.77 -6.21 -0.41
C GLY A 42 -11.29 -6.26 -0.11
N HIS A 43 -10.93 -6.88 1.02
CA HIS A 43 -9.55 -7.21 1.36
C HIS A 43 -8.93 -8.11 0.28
N ARG A 44 -7.75 -7.71 -0.22
CA ARG A 44 -7.03 -8.30 -1.36
C ARG A 44 -7.93 -8.52 -2.59
N GLY A 45 -8.82 -7.56 -2.81
CA GLY A 45 -9.80 -7.49 -3.88
C GLY A 45 -10.94 -8.52 -3.79
N GLY A 46 -11.19 -9.08 -2.60
CA GLY A 46 -12.25 -10.07 -2.41
C GLY A 46 -11.70 -11.48 -2.21
N ALA A 47 -10.67 -11.64 -1.38
CA ALA A 47 -10.05 -12.94 -1.07
C ALA A 47 -11.02 -14.03 -0.56
N GLY A 48 -12.25 -13.67 -0.16
CA GLY A 48 -13.30 -14.63 0.17
C GLY A 48 -14.03 -15.23 -1.04
N GLU A 49 -13.90 -14.61 -2.21
CA GLU A 49 -14.65 -14.98 -3.42
C GLU A 49 -13.84 -15.84 -4.40
N SER A 50 -12.52 -15.64 -4.38
CA SER A 50 -11.55 -16.41 -5.15
C SER A 50 -10.14 -16.19 -4.60
N ILE A 51 -9.13 -16.63 -5.36
CA ILE A 51 -7.71 -16.41 -5.02
C ILE A 51 -7.48 -14.90 -4.87
N GLU A 52 -6.89 -14.51 -3.74
CA GLU A 52 -6.54 -13.12 -3.41
C GLU A 52 -5.78 -12.42 -4.55
N ASN A 53 -5.93 -11.08 -4.64
CA ASN A 53 -5.18 -10.25 -5.58
C ASN A 53 -5.27 -10.71 -7.05
N SER A 54 -6.37 -11.37 -7.43
CA SER A 54 -6.63 -11.86 -8.78
C SER A 54 -7.84 -11.18 -9.41
N LEU A 55 -7.83 -11.05 -10.74
CA LEU A 55 -8.97 -10.48 -11.49
C LEU A 55 -10.27 -11.24 -11.20
N LEU A 56 -10.21 -12.56 -11.01
CA LEU A 56 -11.40 -13.36 -10.71
C LEU A 56 -11.98 -13.04 -9.32
N ALA A 57 -11.15 -12.79 -8.31
CA ALA A 57 -11.63 -12.31 -7.02
C ALA A 57 -12.28 -10.93 -7.16
N PHE A 58 -11.68 -10.06 -7.96
CA PHE A 58 -12.18 -8.69 -8.18
C PHE A 58 -13.56 -8.72 -8.84
N ASP A 59 -13.70 -9.49 -9.93
CA ASP A 59 -14.96 -9.61 -10.67
C ASP A 59 -16.07 -10.14 -9.77
N LYS A 60 -15.84 -11.26 -9.06
CA LYS A 60 -16.83 -11.82 -8.14
C LYS A 60 -17.16 -10.90 -6.97
N GLY A 61 -16.15 -10.23 -6.43
CA GLY A 61 -16.34 -9.26 -5.35
C GLY A 61 -17.24 -8.10 -5.79
N LEU A 62 -17.04 -7.59 -7.00
CA LEU A 62 -17.90 -6.56 -7.59
C LEU A 62 -19.32 -7.10 -7.86
N GLU A 63 -19.47 -8.33 -8.35
CA GLU A 63 -20.76 -9.00 -8.50
C GLU A 63 -21.53 -9.13 -7.16
N ASN A 64 -20.80 -9.33 -6.07
CA ASN A 64 -21.35 -9.42 -4.71
C ASN A 64 -21.53 -8.05 -4.01
N GLY A 65 -21.32 -6.94 -4.73
CA GLY A 65 -21.61 -5.59 -4.24
C GLY A 65 -20.50 -4.94 -3.42
N LEU A 66 -19.23 -5.35 -3.62
CA LEU A 66 -18.11 -4.56 -3.14
C LEU A 66 -18.10 -3.18 -3.80
N GLU A 67 -17.82 -2.17 -2.99
CA GLU A 67 -17.77 -0.77 -3.43
C GLU A 67 -16.33 -0.31 -3.72
N MET A 68 -15.35 -1.00 -3.13
CA MET A 68 -13.93 -0.73 -3.30
C MET A 68 -13.14 -2.03 -3.17
N LEU A 69 -12.04 -2.11 -3.92
CA LEU A 69 -11.08 -3.19 -3.85
C LEU A 69 -9.82 -2.67 -3.16
N GLU A 70 -9.38 -3.36 -2.12
CA GLU A 70 -8.07 -3.15 -1.51
C GLU A 70 -7.07 -4.10 -2.16
N LEU A 71 -5.85 -3.62 -2.42
CA LEU A 71 -4.83 -4.35 -3.18
C LEU A 71 -3.47 -4.16 -2.53
N ASP A 72 -2.72 -5.25 -2.45
CA ASP A 72 -1.33 -5.22 -2.02
C ASP A 72 -0.41 -5.04 -3.21
N CYS A 73 0.49 -4.06 -3.15
CA CYS A 73 1.39 -3.75 -4.26
C CYS A 73 2.86 -3.87 -3.85
N HIS A 74 3.66 -4.45 -4.74
CA HIS A 74 5.13 -4.46 -4.66
C HIS A 74 5.75 -3.92 -5.95
N LEU A 75 7.04 -3.63 -5.88
CA LEU A 75 7.87 -3.31 -7.05
C LEU A 75 8.80 -4.47 -7.35
N THR A 76 8.93 -4.81 -8.63
CA THR A 76 9.96 -5.72 -9.15
C THR A 76 11.33 -5.04 -9.17
N LYS A 77 12.38 -5.82 -9.48
CA LYS A 77 13.76 -5.31 -9.62
C LYS A 77 13.87 -4.18 -10.66
N ASP A 78 13.12 -4.29 -11.74
CA ASP A 78 13.00 -3.30 -12.82
C ASP A 78 11.87 -2.27 -12.58
N SER A 79 11.44 -2.11 -11.33
CA SER A 79 10.48 -1.09 -10.87
C SER A 79 9.10 -1.15 -11.52
N GLN A 80 8.66 -2.33 -11.95
CA GLN A 80 7.27 -2.55 -12.38
C GLN A 80 6.40 -2.81 -11.15
N ALA A 81 5.23 -2.18 -11.11
CA ALA A 81 4.24 -2.41 -10.05
C ALA A 81 3.50 -3.72 -10.30
N VAL A 82 3.41 -4.56 -9.27
CA VAL A 82 2.70 -5.83 -9.30
C VAL A 82 1.79 -5.98 -8.08
N VAL A 83 0.66 -6.68 -8.26
CA VAL A 83 -0.30 -6.93 -7.19
C VAL A 83 0.02 -8.28 -6.55
N HIS A 84 0.44 -8.27 -5.29
CA HIS A 84 0.79 -9.46 -4.53
C HIS A 84 0.90 -9.11 -3.04
N HIS A 85 0.43 -9.98 -2.14
CA HIS A 85 0.47 -9.69 -0.71
C HIS A 85 1.88 -9.85 -0.12
N ASP A 86 2.47 -11.03 -0.24
CA ASP A 86 3.73 -11.35 0.42
C ASP A 86 4.91 -10.69 -0.31
N PHE A 87 5.99 -10.40 0.42
CA PHE A 87 7.25 -9.98 -0.19
C PHE A 87 7.95 -11.09 -0.99
N THR A 88 7.60 -12.35 -0.70
CA THR A 88 8.20 -13.56 -1.30
C THR A 88 7.24 -14.28 -2.23
N LEU A 89 7.80 -15.04 -3.18
CA LEU A 89 7.05 -15.80 -4.17
C LEU A 89 6.58 -17.17 -3.66
N ASN A 90 7.06 -17.59 -2.49
CA ASN A 90 6.96 -18.97 -2.00
C ASN A 90 5.53 -19.48 -1.87
N ARG A 91 4.66 -18.73 -1.20
CA ARG A 91 3.31 -19.20 -0.87
C ARG A 91 2.46 -19.40 -2.11
N THR A 92 2.47 -18.43 -3.02
CA THR A 92 1.56 -18.35 -4.18
C THR A 92 2.09 -19.05 -5.42
N THR A 93 3.42 -19.19 -5.56
CA THR A 93 4.04 -19.73 -6.78
C THR A 93 4.85 -21.00 -6.53
N GLY A 94 5.19 -21.30 -5.26
CA GLY A 94 6.07 -22.41 -4.89
C GLY A 94 7.56 -22.13 -5.14
N GLN A 95 7.92 -20.99 -5.73
CA GLN A 95 9.31 -20.61 -5.99
C GLN A 95 9.89 -19.81 -4.83
N PHE A 96 11.16 -20.05 -4.51
CA PHE A 96 11.88 -19.28 -3.51
C PHE A 96 12.37 -17.96 -4.10
N GLY A 97 12.20 -16.86 -3.38
CA GLY A 97 12.74 -15.55 -3.76
C GLY A 97 11.85 -14.39 -3.34
N PHE A 98 12.37 -13.18 -3.47
CA PHE A 98 11.63 -11.93 -3.21
C PHE A 98 11.22 -11.27 -4.53
N ILE A 99 10.04 -10.64 -4.55
CA ILE A 99 9.53 -9.93 -5.73
C ILE A 99 10.50 -8.83 -6.17
N ARG A 100 11.05 -8.08 -5.21
CA ARG A 100 12.00 -6.97 -5.46
C ARG A 100 13.30 -7.39 -6.14
N ASP A 101 13.62 -8.69 -6.14
CA ASP A 101 14.87 -9.23 -6.68
C ASP A 101 14.67 -9.86 -8.08
N VAL A 102 13.43 -9.90 -8.60
CA VAL A 102 13.06 -10.54 -9.87
C VAL A 102 12.61 -9.48 -10.89
N GLU A 103 12.98 -9.64 -12.17
CA GLU A 103 12.50 -8.79 -13.28
C GLU A 103 11.07 -9.20 -13.66
N TYR A 104 10.23 -8.24 -14.06
CA TYR A 104 8.80 -8.47 -14.30
C TYR A 104 8.53 -9.63 -15.29
N ASP A 105 9.32 -9.73 -16.36
CA ASP A 105 9.18 -10.78 -17.38
C ASP A 105 9.56 -12.19 -16.88
N LYS A 106 10.24 -12.29 -15.73
CA LYS A 106 10.66 -13.54 -15.09
C LYS A 106 9.74 -13.95 -13.94
N LEU A 107 8.70 -13.16 -13.63
CA LEU A 107 7.79 -13.51 -12.56
C LEU A 107 7.06 -14.83 -12.88
N PRO A 108 7.04 -15.78 -11.93
CA PRO A 108 6.37 -17.04 -12.15
C PRO A 108 4.85 -16.90 -12.08
N SER A 109 4.14 -17.79 -12.76
CA SER A 109 2.70 -17.91 -12.64
C SER A 109 2.31 -18.42 -11.25
N ILE A 110 1.11 -18.04 -10.81
CA ILE A 110 0.50 -18.58 -9.59
C ILE A 110 0.27 -20.08 -9.75
N ASN A 111 0.47 -20.83 -8.66
CA ASN A 111 0.23 -22.26 -8.62
C ASN A 111 -1.28 -22.57 -8.72
N SER A 112 -1.65 -23.50 -9.60
CA SER A 112 -3.05 -23.90 -9.82
C SER A 112 -3.70 -24.59 -8.62
N ASN A 113 -2.91 -25.15 -7.70
CA ASN A 113 -3.40 -25.85 -6.52
C ASN A 113 -3.42 -24.98 -5.26
N LEU A 114 -3.44 -23.65 -5.40
CA LEU A 114 -3.48 -22.76 -4.25
C LEU A 114 -4.77 -22.98 -3.46
N GLN A 115 -4.63 -23.28 -2.17
CA GLN A 115 -5.77 -23.28 -1.26
C GLN A 115 -6.15 -21.84 -0.93
N LEU A 116 -7.46 -21.57 -0.86
CA LEU A 116 -7.97 -20.30 -0.37
C LEU A 116 -7.57 -20.15 1.10
N TYR A 117 -6.63 -19.25 1.36
CA TYR A 117 -6.18 -18.94 2.70
C TYR A 117 -6.95 -17.72 3.20
N TYR A 118 -7.68 -17.90 4.29
CA TYR A 118 -8.40 -16.83 4.97
C TYR A 118 -7.51 -16.32 6.10
N ASP A 119 -7.02 -15.09 5.98
CA ASP A 119 -6.50 -14.37 7.14
C ASP A 119 -7.71 -13.97 8.00
N SER A 120 -7.91 -14.67 9.12
CA SER A 120 -8.94 -14.40 10.11
C SER A 120 -8.57 -13.23 11.01
#